data_AF-A0A1I8FHK3-F1
#
_entry.id   AF-A0A1I8FHK3-F1
#
_cell.length_a   1.000
_cell.length_b   1.000
_cell.length_c   1.000
_cell.angle_alpha   90.00
_cell.angle_beta   90.00
_cell.angle_gamma   90.00
#
_symmetry.space_group_name_H-M   'P 1'
#
loop_
_entity.id
_entity.type
_entity.pdbx_description
1 polymer ?
#
loop_
_entity_poly.entity_id
_entity_poly.type
_entity_poly.pdbx_seq_one_letter_code
_entity_poly.pdbx_strand_id
1 'polypeptide(L)'
;PHPTNTSPPCVCLEPYSGSYCTVRIKYCSTEPSKCQNGGTCSSKDSSPWYSCSCAPGFTGQNCENEHLTIASRTRAKTEATCNRWHQIVQLQMLRWI
;
A
#
# COMPACT_ATOMS: atom_id res chain seq x y z
N PRO A 1 -3.49 -36.80 -29.20
CA PRO A 1 -3.73 -35.38 -29.47
C PRO A 1 -4.96 -34.88 -28.70
N HIS A 2 -4.76 -34.40 -27.47
CA HIS A 2 -5.78 -33.62 -26.78
C HIS A 2 -5.93 -32.29 -27.52
N PRO A 3 -7.15 -31.86 -27.89
CA PRO A 3 -7.34 -30.51 -28.41
C PRO A 3 -7.01 -29.54 -27.27
N THR A 4 -5.87 -28.87 -27.35
CA THR A 4 -5.58 -27.71 -26.51
C THR A 4 -6.46 -26.59 -27.02
N ASN A 5 -7.70 -26.56 -26.55
CA ASN A 5 -8.65 -25.48 -26.75
C ASN A 5 -8.10 -24.27 -26.00
N THR A 6 -7.18 -23.54 -26.64
CA THR A 6 -6.60 -22.27 -26.17
C THR A 6 -7.64 -21.15 -26.29
N SER A 7 -8.81 -21.36 -25.69
CA SER A 7 -9.73 -20.27 -25.35
C SER A 7 -9.06 -19.44 -24.24
N PRO A 8 -8.95 -18.12 -24.37
CA PRO A 8 -8.46 -17.30 -23.27
C PRO A 8 -9.34 -17.57 -22.05
N PRO A 9 -8.76 -17.72 -20.83
CA PRO A 9 -9.58 -17.83 -19.64
C PRO A 9 -10.55 -16.65 -19.63
N CYS A 10 -11.85 -16.92 -19.47
CA CYS A 10 -12.85 -15.87 -19.40
C CYS A 10 -12.40 -14.83 -18.36
N VAL A 11 -12.26 -13.57 -18.78
CA VAL A 11 -11.91 -12.49 -17.86
C VAL A 11 -13.19 -12.09 -17.14
N CYS A 12 -13.24 -12.34 -15.83
CA CYS A 12 -14.39 -11.94 -15.02
C CYS A 12 -14.29 -10.45 -14.66
N LEU A 13 -15.42 -9.75 -14.74
CA LEU A 13 -15.55 -8.40 -14.19
C LEU A 13 -15.62 -8.48 -12.67
N GLU A 14 -14.91 -7.59 -11.97
CA GLU A 14 -15.08 -7.46 -10.53
C GLU A 14 -16.53 -7.05 -10.20
N PRO A 15 -17.13 -7.62 -9.13
CA PRO A 15 -16.53 -8.47 -8.10
C PRO A 15 -16.79 -9.97 -8.30
N TYR A 16 -16.66 -10.51 -9.52
CA TYR A 16 -16.93 -11.93 -9.82
C TYR A 16 -15.68 -12.73 -10.24
N SER A 17 -15.70 -14.04 -10.01
CA SER A 17 -14.61 -14.99 -10.29
C SER A 17 -15.13 -16.41 -10.61
N GLY A 18 -14.21 -17.34 -10.88
CA GLY A 18 -14.49 -18.73 -11.29
C GLY A 18 -14.59 -18.92 -12.80
N SER A 19 -14.61 -20.17 -13.28
CA SER A 19 -14.64 -20.51 -14.72
C SER A 19 -15.84 -19.92 -15.49
N TYR A 20 -16.91 -19.57 -14.77
CA TYR A 20 -18.13 -19.00 -15.32
C TYR A 20 -18.49 -17.63 -14.74
N CYS A 21 -17.58 -16.99 -13.98
CA CYS A 21 -17.81 -15.69 -13.35
C CYS A 21 -19.08 -15.61 -12.47
N THR A 22 -19.48 -16.73 -11.86
CA THR A 22 -20.67 -16.81 -10.99
C THR A 22 -20.33 -16.68 -9.50
N VAL A 23 -19.04 -16.71 -9.14
CA VAL A 23 -18.59 -16.66 -7.74
C VAL A 23 -18.28 -15.22 -7.37
N ARG A 24 -19.00 -14.66 -6.38
CA ARG A 24 -18.67 -13.33 -5.85
C ARG A 24 -17.36 -13.38 -5.06
N ILE A 25 -16.43 -12.48 -5.37
CA ILE A 25 -15.12 -12.39 -4.72
C ILE A 25 -15.32 -12.01 -3.25
N LYS A 26 -14.82 -12.86 -2.35
CA LYS A 26 -14.78 -12.59 -0.91
C LYS A 26 -13.43 -11.97 -0.54
N TYR A 27 -13.24 -10.68 -0.83
CA TYR A 27 -11.96 -9.97 -0.65
C TYR A 27 -11.32 -10.18 0.75
N CYS A 28 -12.12 -10.23 1.81
CA CYS A 28 -11.64 -10.43 3.19
C CYS A 28 -11.43 -11.89 3.60
N SER A 29 -11.86 -12.85 2.79
CA SER A 29 -11.65 -14.28 3.02
C SER A 29 -10.77 -14.90 1.93
N THR A 30 -10.04 -14.06 1.18
CA THR A 30 -9.01 -14.52 0.27
C THR A 30 -7.75 -14.84 1.06
N GLU A 31 -7.13 -15.96 0.72
CA GLU A 31 -5.81 -16.34 1.22
C GLU A 31 -4.80 -16.15 0.08
N PRO A 32 -3.82 -15.24 0.22
CA PRO A 32 -3.54 -14.38 1.38
C PRO A 32 -4.49 -13.17 1.50
N SER A 33 -4.67 -12.68 2.74
CA SER A 33 -5.44 -11.47 3.07
C SER A 33 -5.09 -10.29 2.16
N LYS A 34 -6.11 -9.59 1.63
CA LYS A 34 -5.91 -8.34 0.88
C LYS A 34 -5.37 -7.20 1.75
N CYS A 35 -5.60 -7.23 3.05
CA CYS A 35 -5.07 -6.24 3.98
C CYS A 35 -3.74 -6.77 4.55
N GLN A 36 -2.66 -6.08 4.25
CA GLN A 36 -1.32 -6.42 4.68
C GLN A 36 -1.04 -5.84 6.08
N ASN A 37 0.10 -6.23 6.66
CA ASN A 37 0.66 -5.60 7.86
C ASN A 37 -0.29 -5.52 9.07
N GLY A 38 -1.08 -6.58 9.27
CA GLY A 38 -2.03 -6.64 10.39
C GLY A 38 -3.27 -5.74 10.21
N GLY A 39 -3.54 -5.27 8.99
CA GLY A 39 -4.79 -4.56 8.68
C GLY A 39 -6.02 -5.45 8.81
N THR A 40 -7.11 -4.90 9.32
CA THR A 40 -8.41 -5.58 9.42
C THR A 40 -9.24 -5.34 8.17
N CYS A 41 -9.75 -6.41 7.54
CA CYS A 41 -10.56 -6.31 6.33
C CYS A 41 -12.06 -6.27 6.64
N SER A 42 -12.78 -5.35 5.99
CA SER A 42 -14.24 -5.29 6.01
C SER A 42 -14.80 -5.30 4.59
N SER A 43 -15.80 -6.14 4.32
CA SER A 43 -16.50 -6.17 3.03
C SER A 43 -17.39 -4.94 2.86
N LYS A 44 -17.47 -4.41 1.64
CA LYS A 44 -18.35 -3.30 1.27
C LYS A 44 -19.35 -3.73 0.19
N ASP A 45 -20.50 -3.06 0.17
CA ASP A 45 -21.52 -3.28 -0.87
C ASP A 45 -21.24 -2.48 -2.15
N SER A 46 -20.40 -1.45 -2.07
CA SER A 46 -19.97 -0.60 -3.19
C SER A 46 -18.50 -0.80 -3.52
N SER A 47 -18.13 -0.57 -4.80
CA SER A 47 -16.74 -0.64 -5.26
C SER A 47 -15.84 0.28 -4.42
N PRO A 48 -14.66 -0.18 -3.94
CA PRO A 48 -13.94 -1.41 -4.31
C PRO A 48 -14.38 -2.71 -3.59
N TRP A 49 -15.60 -2.79 -3.06
CA TRP A 49 -16.23 -3.98 -2.44
C TRP A 49 -15.54 -4.51 -1.18
N TYR A 50 -14.48 -3.82 -0.73
CA TYR A 50 -13.83 -4.02 0.56
C TYR A 50 -13.17 -2.71 1.04
N SER A 51 -12.78 -2.68 2.31
CA SER A 51 -11.81 -1.72 2.83
C SER A 51 -10.93 -2.34 3.90
N CYS A 52 -9.70 -1.86 3.97
CA CYS A 52 -8.77 -2.21 5.02
C CYS A 52 -8.69 -1.10 6.08
N SER A 53 -8.84 -1.48 7.35
CA SER A 53 -8.48 -0.64 8.49
C SER A 53 -7.05 -0.99 8.90
N CYS A 54 -6.11 -0.09 8.61
CA CYS A 54 -4.69 -0.35 8.82
C CYS A 54 -4.28 -0.24 10.28
N ALA A 55 -3.33 -1.09 10.68
CA ALA A 55 -2.68 -0.99 11.98
C ALA A 55 -1.87 0.32 12.09
N PRO A 56 -1.62 0.83 13.32
CA PRO A 56 -0.81 2.02 13.52
C PRO A 56 0.57 1.86 12.86
N GLY A 57 0.97 2.85 12.06
CA GLY A 57 2.22 2.79 11.31
C GLY A 57 2.10 2.31 9.87
N PHE A 58 0.88 1.98 9.39
CA PHE A 58 0.63 1.54 8.02
C PHE A 58 -0.47 2.37 7.35
N THR A 59 -0.39 2.50 6.03
CA THR A 59 -1.33 3.25 5.19
C THR A 59 -1.40 2.63 3.78
N GLY A 60 -2.29 3.12 2.94
CA GLY A 60 -2.61 2.55 1.63
C GLY A 60 -3.94 1.80 1.61
N GLN A 61 -4.43 1.47 0.41
CA GLN A 61 -5.72 0.77 0.24
C GLN A 61 -5.68 -0.64 0.84
N ASN A 62 -4.50 -1.26 0.81
CA ASN A 62 -4.22 -2.61 1.28
C ASN A 62 -3.27 -2.60 2.47
N CYS A 63 -3.06 -1.44 3.11
CA CYS A 63 -2.10 -1.24 4.20
C CYS A 63 -0.65 -1.63 3.82
N GLU A 64 -0.32 -1.48 2.53
CA GLU A 64 0.95 -1.86 1.94
C GLU A 64 2.09 -0.89 2.24
N ASN A 65 1.77 0.34 2.63
CA ASN A 65 2.76 1.39 2.87
C ASN A 65 3.02 1.52 4.38
N GLU A 66 4.28 1.47 4.78
CA GLU A 66 4.70 1.84 6.14
C GLU A 66 4.67 3.36 6.30
N HIS A 67 3.62 3.87 6.95
CA HIS A 67 3.61 5.25 7.40
C HIS A 67 4.38 5.33 8.70
N LEU A 68 5.63 5.80 8.63
CA LEU A 68 6.43 6.16 9.80
C LEU A 68 5.68 7.23 10.61
N THR A 69 4.75 6.80 11.45
CA THR A 69 4.11 7.66 12.42
C THR A 69 5.21 8.16 13.34
N ILE A 70 5.00 9.36 13.85
CA ILE A 70 5.99 10.13 14.62
C ILE A 70 6.46 9.35 15.88
N ALA A 71 5.87 8.18 16.19
CA ALA A 71 6.28 7.25 17.24
C ALA A 71 7.35 6.21 16.84
N SER A 72 7.64 5.95 15.56
CA SER A 72 8.65 4.95 15.14
C SER A 72 9.95 5.54 14.58
N ARG A 73 10.06 6.87 14.49
CA ARG A 73 11.36 7.55 14.44
C ARG A 73 11.75 8.03 15.82
N THR A 74 12.24 7.14 16.68
CA THR A 74 13.32 7.52 17.63
C THR A 74 14.63 7.74 16.86
N ARG A 75 14.60 8.63 15.87
CA ARG A 75 15.69 9.58 15.70
C ARG A 75 15.19 10.86 16.33
N ALA A 76 15.29 10.92 17.65
CA ALA A 76 15.64 12.18 18.29
C ALA A 76 16.99 12.59 17.69
N LYS A 77 16.98 13.22 16.51
CA LYS A 77 17.96 14.23 16.21
C LYS A 77 17.32 15.50 16.75
N THR A 78 17.75 15.88 17.95
CA THR A 78 17.90 17.31 18.23
C THR A 78 18.49 17.94 16.97
N GLU A 79 17.73 18.86 16.36
CA GLU A 79 18.05 19.62 15.14
C GLU A 79 17.89 18.89 13.79
N ALA A 80 16.66 18.88 13.26
CA ALA A 80 16.42 18.57 11.84
C ALA A 80 15.61 19.69 11.16
N THR A 81 16.30 20.74 10.71
CA THR A 81 15.78 21.65 9.68
C THR A 81 15.97 21.01 8.31
N CYS A 82 14.88 20.60 7.66
CA CYS A 82 14.93 20.10 6.28
C CYS A 82 15.07 21.29 5.31
N ASN A 83 16.29 21.82 5.15
CA ASN A 83 16.60 22.74 4.07
C ASN A 83 17.48 22.03 3.04
N ARG A 84 16.85 21.64 1.93
CA ARG A 84 17.50 21.00 0.78
C ARG A 84 18.33 21.99 -0.07
N TRP A 85 19.09 22.90 0.57
CA TRP A 85 19.99 23.89 -0.05
C TRP A 85 21.15 24.39 0.86
N HIS A 86 21.49 23.71 1.96
CA HIS A 86 22.46 24.20 2.97
C HIS A 86 23.86 23.54 2.98
N GLN A 87 24.26 22.83 1.93
CA GLN A 87 25.63 22.25 1.83
C GLN A 87 26.57 23.05 0.89
N ILE A 88 26.18 24.24 0.39
CA ILE A 88 27.04 25.05 -0.51
C ILE A 88 27.41 26.43 0.08
N VAL A 89 26.92 26.82 1.27
CA VAL A 89 27.21 28.17 1.84
C VAL A 89 27.88 28.09 3.21
N GLN A 90 29.01 27.38 3.31
CA GLN A 90 29.87 27.33 4.50
C GLN A 90 31.37 27.45 4.15
N LEU A 91 31.73 28.17 3.07
CA LEU A 91 33.13 28.48 2.74
C LEU A 91 33.40 29.94 2.29
N GLN A 92 32.49 30.89 2.51
CA GLN A 92 32.74 32.30 2.19
C GLN A 92 32.29 33.27 3.31
N MET A 93 32.60 32.93 4.57
CA MET A 93 32.62 33.87 5.70
C MET A 93 34.07 34.14 6.15
N LEU A 94 34.97 34.39 5.20
CA LEU A 94 36.28 35.02 5.43
C LEU A 94 36.42 36.25 4.54
N ARG A 95 35.40 37.10 4.54
CA ARG A 95 35.54 38.54 4.23
C ARG A 95 35.45 39.34 5.53
N TRP A 96 36.40 39.09 6.44
CA TRP A 96 36.73 39.95 7.58
C TRP A 96 38.20 39.76 8.01
N ILE A 97 39.11 39.75 7.03
CA ILE A 97 40.45 40.37 7.08
C ILE A 97 40.64 41.08 5.74
#